data_AF-A0A9Q5X0R8-F1
#
_entry.id   AF-A0A9Q5X0R8-F1
#
_cell.length_a   1.000
_cell.length_b   1.000
_cell.length_c   1.000
_cell.angle_alpha   90.00
_cell.angle_beta   90.00
_cell.angle_gamma   90.00
#
_symmetry.space_group_name_H-M   'P 1'
#
loop_
_entity.id
_entity.type
_entity.pdbx_description
1 polymer ?
#
loop_
_entity_poly.entity_id
_entity_poly.type
_entity_poly.pdbx_seq_one_letter_code
_entity_poly.pdbx_strand_id
1 'polypeptide(L)'
;MGFLSAILRGILYVYICLYILIYLAFVFVIDAVHMSLSVKSMFIVVMPFVLLFVIQKFVLHVSVNRNKEKKQMLGGMIVGCIPLLVCTGQLSMNTYTSKFNQDRWLHAEEKRVHMVDNLIQKYKLTGKSNEEITKLLGTPTETRNGEDGVITSYYLGTERGFIPIDSEHLVLQFDRDGKVMKYKVKRD
;
A
#
# COMPACT_ATOMS: atom_id res chain seq x y z
N MET A 1 20.59 -28.61 30.52
CA MET A 1 20.28 -27.22 30.12
C MET A 1 21.15 -26.70 28.97
N GLY A 2 22.47 -26.92 28.96
CA GLY A 2 23.35 -26.38 27.90
C GLY A 2 23.03 -26.82 26.47
N PHE A 3 22.69 -28.10 26.26
CA PHE A 3 22.32 -28.64 24.94
C PHE A 3 21.05 -28.02 24.36
N LEU A 4 19.99 -27.89 25.16
CA LEU A 4 18.73 -27.25 24.75
C LEU A 4 18.93 -25.76 24.41
N SER A 5 19.75 -25.05 25.18
CA SER A 5 20.12 -23.66 24.92
C SER A 5 20.85 -23.50 23.57
N ALA A 6 21.74 -24.43 23.22
CA ALA A 6 22.43 -24.42 21.93
C ALA A 6 21.49 -24.64 20.74
N ILE A 7 20.57 -25.61 20.83
CA ILE A 7 19.56 -25.87 19.80
C ILE A 7 18.68 -24.63 19.57
N LEU A 8 18.18 -24.02 20.63
CA LEU A 8 17.31 -22.84 20.55
C LEU A 8 18.01 -21.64 19.91
N ARG A 9 19.31 -21.45 20.16
CA ARG A 9 20.09 -20.42 19.46
C ARG A 9 20.24 -20.74 17.98
N GLY A 10 20.46 -22.00 17.61
CA GLY A 10 20.45 -22.43 16.21
C GLY A 10 19.15 -22.08 15.50
N ILE A 11 18.01 -22.40 16.13
CA ILE A 11 16.67 -22.03 15.65
C ILE A 11 16.53 -20.51 15.50
N LEU A 12 16.98 -19.73 16.50
CA LEU A 12 16.95 -18.27 16.45
C LEU A 12 17.76 -17.72 15.26
N TYR A 13 18.95 -18.25 14.99
CA TYR A 13 19.76 -17.79 13.85
C TYR A 13 19.09 -18.09 12.50
N VAL A 14 18.58 -19.31 12.32
CA VAL A 14 17.82 -19.67 11.11
C VAL A 14 16.60 -18.76 10.96
N TYR A 15 15.88 -18.52 12.05
CA TYR A 15 14.73 -17.63 12.05
C TYR A 15 15.09 -16.19 11.71
N ILE A 16 16.24 -15.66 12.16
CA ILE A 16 16.71 -14.33 11.78
C ILE A 16 16.96 -14.24 10.26
N CYS A 17 17.55 -15.26 9.65
CA CYS A 17 17.74 -15.30 8.20
C CYS A 17 16.38 -15.28 7.47
N LEU A 18 15.43 -16.12 7.89
CA LEU A 18 14.08 -16.15 7.34
C LEU A 18 13.33 -14.83 7.55
N TYR A 19 13.49 -14.22 8.73
CA TYR A 19 12.89 -12.94 9.07
C TYR A 19 13.31 -11.84 8.08
N ILE A 20 14.61 -11.75 7.77
CA ILE A 20 15.12 -10.79 6.80
C ILE A 20 14.49 -11.04 5.42
N LEU A 21 14.46 -12.29 4.96
CA LEU A 21 13.87 -12.65 3.66
C LEU A 21 12.37 -12.31 3.60
N ILE A 22 11.62 -12.60 4.67
CA ILE A 22 10.19 -12.29 4.77
C ILE A 22 9.96 -10.79 4.67
N TYR A 23 10.73 -9.98 5.39
CA TYR A 23 10.56 -8.53 5.35
C TYR A 23 11.00 -7.91 4.02
N LEU A 24 12.03 -8.46 3.37
CA LEU A 24 12.37 -8.06 1.99
C LEU A 24 11.22 -8.35 1.02
N ALA A 25 10.58 -9.52 1.16
CA ALA A 25 9.40 -9.86 0.37
C ALA A 25 8.23 -8.91 0.69
N PHE A 26 8.00 -8.55 1.96
CA PHE A 26 6.96 -7.58 2.32
C PHE A 26 7.21 -6.20 1.70
N VAL A 27 8.44 -5.68 1.79
CA VAL A 27 8.78 -4.38 1.18
C VAL A 27 8.48 -4.39 -0.31
N PHE A 28 8.88 -5.46 -1.03
CA PHE A 28 8.61 -5.61 -2.45
C PHE A 28 7.11 -5.70 -2.77
N VAL A 29 6.36 -6.55 -2.05
CA VAL A 29 4.94 -6.76 -2.29
C VAL A 29 4.12 -5.51 -1.98
N ILE A 30 4.40 -4.83 -0.87
CA ILE A 30 3.69 -3.61 -0.46
C ILE A 30 3.85 -2.52 -1.52
N ASP A 31 5.05 -2.38 -2.08
CA ASP A 31 5.35 -1.44 -3.14
C ASP A 31 4.65 -1.83 -4.45
N ALA A 32 4.86 -3.06 -4.93
CA ALA A 32 4.32 -3.54 -6.21
C ALA A 32 2.80 -3.47 -6.31
N VAL A 33 2.07 -3.76 -5.23
CA VAL A 33 0.59 -3.75 -5.25
C VAL A 33 -0.02 -2.50 -4.60
N HIS A 34 0.80 -1.52 -4.23
CA HIS A 34 0.40 -0.32 -3.48
C HIS A 34 -0.48 -0.64 -2.25
N MET A 35 -0.09 -1.68 -1.49
CA MET A 35 -0.90 -2.18 -0.38
C MET A 35 -1.10 -1.09 0.67
N SER A 36 -2.35 -0.85 1.08
CA SER A 36 -2.69 0.15 2.08
C SER A 36 -2.71 -0.42 3.51
N LEU A 37 -2.56 0.47 4.48
CA LEU A 37 -2.68 0.16 5.88
C LEU A 37 -4.12 -0.28 6.22
N SER A 38 -4.25 -1.52 6.67
CA SER A 38 -5.50 -2.14 7.11
C SER A 38 -5.22 -3.08 8.29
N VAL A 39 -6.26 -3.49 9.01
CA VAL A 39 -6.12 -4.47 10.10
C VAL A 39 -5.44 -5.75 9.61
N LYS A 40 -5.77 -6.22 8.40
CA LYS A 40 -5.18 -7.43 7.82
C LYS A 40 -3.68 -7.26 7.55
N SER A 41 -3.29 -6.16 6.90
CA SER A 41 -1.87 -5.91 6.58
C SER A 41 -1.04 -5.68 7.84
N MET A 42 -1.60 -5.03 8.87
CA MET A 42 -0.95 -4.92 10.18
C MET A 42 -0.65 -6.29 10.80
N PHE A 43 -1.63 -7.22 10.82
CA PHE A 43 -1.41 -8.55 11.38
C PHE A 43 -0.31 -9.31 10.65
N ILE A 44 -0.32 -9.27 9.31
CA ILE A 44 0.67 -9.97 8.48
C ILE A 44 2.09 -9.45 8.76
N VAL A 45 2.26 -8.12 8.80
CA VAL A 45 3.58 -7.50 9.00
C VAL A 45 4.07 -7.66 10.45
N VAL A 46 3.19 -7.58 11.45
CA VAL A 46 3.59 -7.67 12.87
C VAL A 46 3.88 -9.11 13.32
N MET A 47 3.24 -10.11 12.72
CA MET A 47 3.32 -11.51 13.16
C MET A 47 4.77 -12.07 13.21
N PRO A 48 5.64 -11.87 12.19
CA PRO A 48 7.03 -12.33 12.26
C PRO A 48 7.83 -11.66 13.39
N PHE A 49 7.52 -10.42 13.75
CA PHE A 49 8.17 -9.72 14.86
C PHE A 49 7.73 -10.29 16.22
N VAL A 50 6.44 -10.61 16.38
CA VAL A 50 5.92 -11.28 17.58
C VAL A 50 6.58 -12.66 17.75
N LEU A 51 6.71 -13.43 16.68
CA LEU A 51 7.40 -14.72 16.69
C LEU A 51 8.88 -14.58 17.07
N LEU A 52 9.59 -13.57 16.55
CA LEU A 52 10.97 -13.26 16.94
C LEU A 52 11.07 -13.06 18.47
N PHE A 53 10.18 -12.25 19.02
CA PHE A 53 10.14 -11.97 20.46
C PHE A 53 9.89 -13.24 21.29
N VAL A 54 8.94 -14.08 20.88
CA VAL A 54 8.62 -15.35 21.57
C VAL A 54 9.82 -16.29 21.57
N ILE A 55 10.50 -16.47 20.42
CA ILE A 55 11.69 -17.34 20.33
C ILE A 55 12.81 -16.82 21.24
N GLN A 56 13.08 -15.51 21.22
CA GLN A 56 14.11 -14.90 22.08
C GLN A 56 13.78 -15.04 23.57
N LYS A 57 12.50 -14.91 23.96
CA LYS A 57 12.06 -15.15 25.34
C LYS A 57 12.31 -16.58 25.78
N PHE A 58 12.08 -17.55 24.90
CA PHE A 58 12.32 -18.95 25.20
C PHE A 58 13.82 -19.26 25.35
N VAL A 59 14.67 -18.68 24.48
CA VAL A 59 16.14 -18.74 24.61
C VAL A 59 16.59 -18.18 25.96
N LEU A 60 16.07 -17.00 26.36
CA LEU A 60 16.41 -16.36 27.63
C LEU A 60 16.00 -17.22 28.83
N HIS A 61 14.84 -17.87 28.77
CA HIS A 61 14.32 -18.71 29.85
C HIS A 61 15.19 -19.94 30.13
N VAL A 62 15.74 -20.56 29.08
CA VAL A 62 16.56 -21.79 29.19
C VAL A 62 18.06 -21.48 29.37
N SER A 63 18.46 -20.22 29.22
CA SER A 63 19.88 -19.84 29.23
C SER A 63 20.49 -19.82 30.64
N VAL A 64 21.69 -20.41 30.73
CA VAL A 64 22.53 -20.37 31.94
C VAL A 64 23.11 -18.97 32.17
N ASN A 65 23.39 -18.19 31.12
CA ASN A 65 23.95 -16.84 31.23
C ASN A 65 22.90 -15.77 30.88
N ARG A 66 21.95 -15.58 31.80
CA ARG A 66 20.76 -14.75 31.60
C ARG A 66 21.06 -13.28 31.30
N ASN A 67 22.12 -12.71 31.89
CA ASN A 67 22.50 -11.31 31.67
C ASN A 67 23.03 -11.06 30.26
N LYS A 68 23.85 -11.99 29.72
CA LYS A 68 24.35 -11.90 28.34
C LYS A 68 23.21 -12.00 27.32
N GLU A 69 22.32 -12.99 27.48
CA GLU A 69 21.17 -13.18 26.58
C GLU A 69 20.21 -12.00 26.63
N LYS A 70 19.98 -11.39 27.79
CA LYS A 70 19.10 -10.22 27.90
C LYS A 70 19.61 -9.04 27.06
N LYS A 71 20.93 -8.80 27.03
CA LYS A 71 21.54 -7.77 26.18
C LYS A 71 21.41 -8.12 24.69
N GLN A 72 21.62 -9.39 24.32
CA GLN A 72 21.47 -9.85 22.94
C GLN A 72 20.01 -9.78 22.45
N MET A 73 19.05 -10.17 23.29
CA MET A 73 17.62 -10.03 23.02
C MET A 73 17.25 -8.56 22.78
N LEU A 74 17.70 -7.64 23.65
CA LEU A 74 17.43 -6.21 23.46
C LEU A 74 17.99 -5.69 22.12
N GLY A 75 19.24 -6.02 21.80
CA GLY A 75 19.84 -5.65 20.51
C GLY A 75 19.08 -6.25 19.32
N GLY A 76 18.71 -7.52 19.40
CA GLY A 76 17.91 -8.20 18.38
C GLY A 76 16.52 -7.61 18.19
N MET A 77 15.87 -7.16 19.27
CA MET A 77 14.59 -6.45 19.19
C MET A 77 14.75 -5.09 18.50
N ILE A 78 15.78 -4.31 18.84
CA ILE A 78 16.04 -3.01 18.21
C ILE A 78 16.25 -3.18 16.70
N VAL A 79 17.10 -4.12 16.30
CA VAL A 79 17.37 -4.40 14.88
C VAL A 79 16.12 -4.95 14.19
N GLY A 80 15.39 -5.86 14.85
CA GLY A 80 14.15 -6.43 14.32
C GLY A 80 13.05 -5.40 14.10
N CYS A 81 12.97 -4.35 14.93
CA CYS A 81 12.00 -3.28 14.75
C CYS A 81 12.21 -2.46 13.48
N ILE A 82 13.44 -2.35 12.95
CA ILE A 82 13.74 -1.50 11.80
C ILE A 82 12.90 -1.88 10.57
N PRO A 83 12.93 -3.13 10.05
CA PRO A 83 12.13 -3.51 8.89
C PRO A 83 10.61 -3.46 9.15
N LEU A 84 10.16 -3.70 10.39
CA LEU A 84 8.77 -3.51 10.80
C LEU A 84 8.32 -2.05 10.63
N LEU A 85 9.14 -1.10 11.08
CA LEU A 85 8.87 0.33 10.92
C LEU A 85 8.88 0.73 9.45
N VAL A 86 9.80 0.19 8.64
CA VAL A 86 9.85 0.44 7.19
C VAL A 86 8.54 0.00 6.51
N CYS A 87 8.09 -1.24 6.75
CA CYS A 87 6.84 -1.74 6.17
C CYS A 87 5.63 -0.93 6.65
N THR A 88 5.59 -0.57 7.93
CA THR A 88 4.52 0.28 8.49
C THR A 88 4.51 1.66 7.84
N GLY A 89 5.68 2.24 7.59
CA GLY A 89 5.85 3.50 6.87
C GLY A 89 5.33 3.43 5.44
N GLN A 90 5.69 2.39 4.68
CA GLN A 90 5.18 2.17 3.32
C GLN A 90 3.66 2.02 3.29
N LEU A 91 3.09 1.15 4.15
CA LEU A 91 1.63 0.98 4.24
C LEU A 91 0.92 2.31 4.56
N SER A 92 1.48 3.10 5.47
CA SER A 92 0.93 4.40 5.86
C SER A 92 0.99 5.41 4.71
N MET A 93 2.12 5.46 3.99
CA MET A 93 2.28 6.30 2.81
C MET A 93 1.31 5.91 1.69
N ASN A 94 1.12 4.61 1.46
CA ASN A 94 0.17 4.10 0.47
C ASN A 94 -1.27 4.49 0.84
N THR A 95 -1.64 4.40 2.12
CA THR A 95 -2.95 4.90 2.60
C THR A 95 -3.11 6.39 2.39
N TYR A 96 -2.07 7.19 2.66
CA TYR A 96 -2.11 8.63 2.48
C TYR A 96 -2.29 9.02 1.00
N THR A 97 -1.50 8.39 0.12
CA THR A 97 -1.52 8.64 -1.33
C THR A 97 -2.79 8.10 -2.01
N SER A 98 -3.45 7.11 -1.41
CA SER A 98 -4.72 6.58 -1.92
C SER A 98 -5.94 7.47 -1.60
N LYS A 99 -5.80 8.43 -0.68
CA LYS A 99 -6.87 9.39 -0.40
C LYS A 99 -6.91 10.46 -1.50
N PHE A 100 -8.10 10.72 -2.01
CA PHE A 100 -8.29 11.79 -2.99
C PHE A 100 -7.95 13.14 -2.35
N ASN A 101 -7.06 13.85 -3.04
CA ASN A 101 -6.69 15.22 -2.75
C ASN A 101 -6.59 15.95 -4.07
N GLN A 102 -7.34 17.04 -4.20
CA GLN A 102 -7.46 17.76 -5.47
C GLN A 102 -6.13 18.36 -5.91
N ASP A 103 -5.34 18.93 -5.00
CA ASP A 103 -4.04 19.50 -5.34
C ASP A 103 -3.08 18.43 -5.91
N ARG A 104 -2.97 17.28 -5.26
CA ARG A 104 -2.17 16.16 -5.79
C ARG A 104 -2.73 15.60 -7.09
N TRP A 105 -4.05 15.54 -7.22
CA TRP A 105 -4.69 15.11 -8.46
C TRP A 105 -4.30 16.01 -9.63
N LEU A 106 -4.28 17.32 -9.43
CA LEU A 106 -3.94 18.28 -10.47
C LEU A 106 -2.45 18.29 -10.84
N HIS A 107 -1.56 17.99 -9.89
CA HIS A 107 -0.11 18.12 -10.09
C HIS A 107 0.65 16.79 -10.28
N ALA A 108 0.03 15.64 -10.05
CA ALA A 108 0.66 14.31 -10.19
C ALA A 108 -0.27 13.36 -10.94
N GLU A 109 -0.34 13.53 -12.27
CA GLU A 109 -1.26 12.77 -13.13
C GLU A 109 -1.02 11.26 -13.06
N GLU A 110 0.25 10.85 -12.97
CA GLU A 110 0.70 9.47 -12.92
C GLU A 110 0.32 8.75 -11.61
N LYS A 111 -0.10 9.49 -10.59
CA LYS A 111 -0.48 8.94 -9.26
C LYS A 111 -1.99 8.98 -9.02
N ARG A 112 -2.77 9.49 -9.96
CA ARG A 112 -4.23 9.57 -9.85
C ARG A 112 -4.89 8.20 -9.70
N VAL A 113 -4.25 7.14 -10.21
CA VAL A 113 -4.71 5.75 -10.16
C VAL A 113 -4.89 5.25 -8.72
N HIS A 114 -4.08 5.74 -7.78
CA HIS A 114 -4.24 5.39 -6.36
C HIS A 114 -5.39 6.17 -5.69
N MET A 115 -5.75 7.34 -6.23
CA MET A 115 -6.77 8.23 -5.66
C MET A 115 -8.18 8.01 -6.23
N VAL A 116 -8.29 7.44 -7.44
CA VAL A 116 -9.55 7.39 -8.21
C VAL A 116 -10.68 6.66 -7.46
N ASP A 117 -10.36 5.59 -6.73
CA ASP A 117 -11.37 4.84 -5.98
C ASP A 117 -11.94 5.69 -4.83
N ASN A 118 -11.06 6.42 -4.12
CA ASN A 118 -11.49 7.30 -3.05
C ASN A 118 -12.27 8.52 -3.59
N LEU A 119 -11.89 9.05 -4.76
CA LEU A 119 -12.63 10.08 -5.47
C LEU A 119 -14.07 9.63 -5.75
N ILE A 120 -14.22 8.47 -6.39
CA ILE A 120 -15.52 7.91 -6.78
C ILE A 120 -16.37 7.61 -5.54
N GLN A 121 -15.76 7.06 -4.49
CA GLN A 121 -16.46 6.75 -3.24
C GLN A 121 -16.94 8.02 -2.52
N LYS A 122 -16.13 9.08 -2.51
CA LYS A 122 -16.42 10.31 -1.77
C LYS A 122 -17.33 11.28 -2.54
N TYR A 123 -17.22 11.30 -3.86
CA TYR A 123 -17.96 12.23 -4.71
C TYR A 123 -18.89 11.48 -5.65
N LYS A 124 -20.19 11.78 -5.55
CA LYS A 124 -21.16 11.36 -6.56
C LYS A 124 -20.91 12.15 -7.85
N LEU A 125 -20.25 11.52 -8.82
CA LEU A 125 -19.93 12.16 -10.11
C LEU A 125 -21.16 12.27 -11.01
N THR A 126 -22.08 11.30 -10.97
CA THR A 126 -23.30 11.30 -11.76
C THR A 126 -24.17 12.51 -11.47
N GLY A 127 -24.62 13.18 -12.53
CA GLY A 127 -25.46 14.38 -12.51
C GLY A 127 -24.70 15.70 -12.41
N LYS A 128 -23.36 15.67 -12.20
CA LYS A 128 -22.53 16.88 -12.18
C LYS A 128 -22.37 17.47 -13.57
N SER A 129 -22.32 18.79 -13.66
CA SER A 129 -22.03 19.47 -14.93
C SER A 129 -20.55 19.35 -15.30
N ASN A 130 -20.23 19.62 -16.56
CA ASN A 130 -18.84 19.66 -17.03
C ASN A 130 -17.99 20.69 -16.25
N GLU A 131 -18.57 21.84 -15.89
CA GLU A 131 -17.89 22.87 -15.10
C GLU A 131 -17.60 22.40 -13.68
N GLU A 132 -18.55 21.70 -13.04
CA GLU A 132 -18.33 21.11 -11.71
C GLU A 132 -17.22 20.05 -11.73
N ILE A 133 -17.21 19.21 -12.77
CA ILE A 133 -16.18 18.19 -12.96
C ILE A 133 -14.82 18.83 -13.22
N THR A 134 -14.75 19.80 -14.13
CA THR A 134 -13.49 20.51 -14.45
C THR A 134 -12.97 21.27 -13.24
N LYS A 135 -13.86 21.85 -12.43
CA LYS A 135 -13.48 22.50 -11.16
C LYS A 135 -12.92 21.50 -10.14
N LEU A 136 -13.35 20.24 -10.16
CA LEU A 136 -12.91 19.21 -9.21
C LEU A 136 -11.65 18.48 -9.68
N LEU A 137 -11.58 18.13 -10.97
CA LEU A 137 -10.58 17.24 -11.54
C LEU A 137 -9.59 17.93 -12.48
N GLY A 138 -9.83 19.21 -12.79
CA GLY A 138 -9.08 19.94 -13.81
C GLY A 138 -9.52 19.58 -15.23
N THR A 139 -8.73 20.06 -16.19
CA THR A 139 -8.95 19.79 -17.62
C THR A 139 -8.78 18.29 -17.89
N PRO A 140 -9.69 17.67 -18.65
CA PRO A 140 -9.54 16.27 -19.06
C PRO A 140 -8.34 16.09 -19.99
N THR A 141 -7.75 14.89 -19.96
CA THR A 141 -6.65 14.50 -20.85
C THR A 141 -7.13 14.44 -22.29
N GLU A 142 -8.30 13.84 -22.54
CA GLU A 142 -8.92 13.81 -23.85
C GLU A 142 -10.41 14.10 -23.78
N THR A 143 -10.96 14.67 -24.85
CA THR A 143 -12.39 14.89 -25.02
C THR A 143 -12.78 14.49 -26.44
N ARG A 144 -13.86 13.72 -26.57
CA ARG A 144 -14.38 13.25 -27.86
C ARG A 144 -15.90 13.27 -27.88
N ASN A 145 -16.47 13.36 -29.08
CA ASN A 145 -17.92 13.24 -29.28
C ASN A 145 -18.31 11.77 -29.34
N GLY A 146 -19.32 11.37 -28.55
CA GLY A 146 -19.98 10.08 -28.62
C GLY A 146 -21.44 10.20 -29.06
N GLU A 147 -22.10 9.07 -29.30
CA GLU A 147 -23.49 9.02 -29.76
C GLU A 147 -24.47 9.67 -28.75
N ASP A 148 -24.24 9.45 -27.46
CA ASP A 148 -25.09 9.92 -26.36
C ASP A 148 -24.71 11.33 -25.85
N GLY A 149 -23.61 11.91 -26.34
CA GLY A 149 -23.05 13.17 -25.84
C GLY A 149 -21.51 13.15 -25.77
N VAL A 150 -20.93 14.08 -25.01
CA VAL A 150 -19.48 14.22 -24.89
C VAL A 150 -18.88 13.15 -23.97
N ILE A 151 -17.73 12.61 -24.34
CA ILE A 151 -16.93 11.71 -23.52
C ILE A 151 -15.63 12.40 -23.17
N THR A 152 -15.30 12.47 -21.88
CA THR A 152 -14.00 12.94 -21.42
C THR A 152 -13.24 11.81 -20.75
N SER A 153 -11.92 11.82 -20.87
CA SER A 153 -11.02 10.88 -20.21
C SER A 153 -9.98 11.62 -19.39
N TYR A 154 -9.64 11.05 -18.23
CA TYR A 154 -8.53 11.50 -17.38
C TYR A 154 -7.54 10.36 -17.28
N TYR A 155 -6.32 10.56 -17.75
CA TYR A 155 -5.21 9.64 -17.49
C TYR A 155 -4.97 9.54 -15.99
N LEU A 156 -4.86 8.31 -15.50
CA LEU A 156 -4.69 8.01 -14.08
C LEU A 156 -3.26 7.62 -13.70
N GLY A 157 -2.45 7.22 -14.67
CA GLY A 157 -1.19 6.53 -14.41
C GLY A 157 -1.20 5.10 -14.94
N THR A 158 -0.12 4.40 -14.66
CA THR A 158 0.04 2.98 -15.00
C THR A 158 -0.91 2.10 -14.18
N GLU A 159 -1.31 0.96 -14.74
CA GLU A 159 -2.20 -0.01 -14.11
C GLU A 159 -1.71 -0.43 -12.71
N ARG A 160 -2.66 -0.65 -11.79
CA ARG A 160 -2.35 -1.26 -10.49
C ARG A 160 -2.12 -2.76 -10.62
N GLY A 161 -0.97 -3.23 -10.13
CA GLY A 161 -0.67 -4.66 -10.06
C GLY A 161 0.83 -4.94 -10.07
N PHE A 162 1.19 -6.22 -10.05
CA PHE A 162 2.60 -6.64 -10.01
C PHE A 162 3.40 -6.27 -11.27
N ILE A 163 2.74 -6.18 -12.43
CA ILE A 163 3.38 -5.85 -13.71
C ILE A 163 2.49 -4.79 -14.39
N PRO A 164 2.77 -3.51 -14.17
CA PRO A 164 1.98 -2.42 -14.72
C PRO A 164 2.43 -2.13 -16.16
N ILE A 165 1.72 -2.69 -17.14
CA ILE A 165 2.04 -2.53 -18.58
C ILE A 165 1.16 -1.44 -19.19
N ASP A 166 -0.12 -1.48 -18.86
CA ASP A 166 -1.14 -0.65 -19.47
C ASP A 166 -1.40 0.62 -18.65
N SER A 167 -2.08 1.58 -19.27
CA SER A 167 -2.52 2.81 -18.60
C SER A 167 -3.95 2.67 -18.09
N GLU A 168 -4.25 3.27 -16.93
CA GLU A 168 -5.63 3.40 -16.44
C GLU A 168 -6.17 4.80 -16.74
N HIS A 169 -7.45 4.86 -17.12
CA HIS A 169 -8.16 6.10 -17.44
C HIS A 169 -9.53 6.14 -16.74
N LEU A 170 -9.87 7.28 -16.14
CA LEU A 170 -11.24 7.57 -15.71
C LEU A 170 -12.00 8.18 -16.88
N VAL A 171 -13.00 7.47 -17.39
CA VAL A 171 -13.83 7.89 -18.51
C VAL A 171 -15.18 8.35 -17.99
N LEU A 172 -15.57 9.58 -18.34
CA LEU A 172 -16.86 10.19 -18.01
C LEU A 172 -17.68 10.35 -19.30
N GLN A 173 -18.93 9.90 -19.29
CA GLN A 173 -19.90 10.19 -20.35
C GLN A 173 -20.88 11.25 -19.87
N PHE A 174 -20.99 12.31 -20.63
CA PHE A 174 -21.99 13.36 -20.45
C PHE A 174 -23.20 13.13 -21.37
N ASP A 175 -24.37 13.54 -20.92
CA ASP A 175 -25.56 13.69 -21.76
C ASP A 175 -25.49 14.97 -22.61
N ARG A 176 -26.54 15.19 -23.41
CA ARG A 176 -26.71 16.40 -24.23
C ARG A 176 -26.91 17.68 -23.41
N ASP A 177 -27.31 17.56 -22.14
CA ASP A 177 -27.47 18.67 -21.21
C ASP A 177 -26.17 19.00 -20.47
N GLY A 178 -25.07 18.32 -20.80
CA GLY A 178 -23.74 18.56 -20.23
C GLY A 178 -23.56 18.00 -18.82
N LYS A 179 -24.35 17.00 -18.42
CA LYS A 179 -24.26 16.34 -17.11
C LYS A 179 -23.74 14.92 -17.22
N VAL A 180 -22.96 14.48 -16.22
CA VAL A 180 -22.41 13.12 -16.19
C VAL A 180 -23.54 12.09 -16.06
N MET A 181 -23.72 11.26 -17.09
CA MET A 181 -24.63 10.11 -17.04
C MET A 181 -23.97 8.89 -16.40
N LYS A 182 -22.75 8.56 -16.83
CA LYS A 182 -22.02 7.36 -16.39
C LYS A 182 -20.53 7.62 -16.36
N TYR A 183 -19.82 6.86 -15.53
CA TYR A 183 -18.37 6.87 -15.46
C TYR A 183 -17.84 5.45 -15.27
N LYS A 184 -16.60 5.21 -15.70
CA LYS A 184 -15.89 3.95 -15.48
C LYS A 184 -14.38 4.18 -15.48
N VAL A 185 -13.67 3.32 -14.77
CA VAL A 185 -12.22 3.18 -14.91
C VAL A 185 -11.96 2.12 -15.98
N LYS A 186 -11.15 2.46 -16.99
CA LYS A 186 -10.77 1.58 -18.10
C LYS A 186 -9.26 1.43 -18.14
N ARG A 187 -8.80 0.23 -18.53
CA ARG A 187 -7.42 -0.05 -18.93
C ARG A 187 -7.33 0.00 -20.44
N ASP A 188 -6.22 0.53 -20.95
CA ASP A 188 -5.96 0.64 -22.38
C ASP A 188 -5.14 -0.49 -22.95
#